data_AF-A0A964V2G7-F1
#
_entry.id   AF-A0A964V2G7-F1
#
_cell.length_a   1.000
_cell.length_b   1.000
_cell.length_c   1.000
_cell.angle_alpha   90.00
_cell.angle_beta   90.00
_cell.angle_gamma   90.00
#
_symmetry.space_group_name_H-M   'P 1'
#
loop_
_entity.id
_entity.type
_entity.pdbx_description
1 polymer ?
#
loop_
_entity_poly.entity_id
_entity_poly.type
_entity_poly.pdbx_seq_one_letter_code
_entity_poly.pdbx_strand_id
1 'polypeptide(L)'
;MSLRIGVDVGGTFTDFLVTDSAGNAEIVKASTTPHDPSRGFFKGLETEAHSRGLSIAELLDQVTTIVHGTTITTNAILTGDGARTGFITTKGFRDILNMRRGVKERQFEKYPAPPALIPRHRIQVVEDKD
;
A
#
# COMPACT_ATOMS: atom_id res chain seq x y z
N MET A 1 -20.26 0.25 23.04
CA MET A 1 -18.92 -0.34 23.24
C MET A 1 -17.98 0.30 22.25
N SER A 2 -16.73 0.58 22.60
CA SER A 2 -15.75 1.15 21.65
C SER A 2 -14.97 0.00 21.02
N LEU A 3 -15.04 -0.10 19.69
CA LEU A 3 -14.31 -1.07 18.89
C LEU A 3 -13.13 -0.40 18.19
N ARG A 4 -12.02 -1.13 18.06
CA ARG A 4 -10.86 -0.75 17.26
C ARG A 4 -10.57 -1.86 16.27
N ILE A 5 -10.33 -1.49 15.02
CA ILE A 5 -10.10 -2.44 13.93
C ILE A 5 -8.70 -2.22 13.37
N GLY A 6 -7.85 -3.25 13.42
CA GLY A 6 -6.64 -3.34 12.60
C GLY A 6 -6.94 -4.13 11.33
N VAL A 7 -6.46 -3.67 10.18
CA VAL A 7 -6.65 -4.35 8.89
C VAL A 7 -5.33 -4.48 8.16
N ASP A 8 -5.07 -5.65 7.56
CA ASP A 8 -4.01 -5.84 6.59
C ASP A 8 -4.59 -6.35 5.27
N VAL A 9 -4.58 -5.50 4.24
CA VAL A 9 -4.99 -5.87 2.89
C VAL A 9 -3.79 -6.48 2.15
N GLY A 10 -3.78 -7.81 2.08
CA GLY A 10 -2.84 -8.62 1.31
C GLY A 10 -3.30 -8.89 -0.12
N GLY A 11 -2.48 -9.61 -0.90
CA GLY A 11 -2.83 -10.00 -2.28
C GLY A 11 -3.91 -11.10 -2.38
N THR A 12 -3.94 -12.02 -1.41
CA THR A 12 -4.89 -13.14 -1.40
C THR A 12 -6.03 -12.93 -0.40
N PHE A 13 -5.69 -12.44 0.79
CA PHE A 13 -6.64 -12.24 1.88
C PHE A 13 -6.50 -10.83 2.46
N THR A 14 -7.61 -10.32 2.97
CA THR A 14 -7.68 -9.16 3.83
C THR A 14 -7.97 -9.65 5.24
N ASP A 15 -7.03 -9.40 6.15
CA ASP A 15 -7.07 -9.86 7.52
C ASP A 15 -7.49 -8.71 8.44
N PHE A 16 -8.40 -8.97 9.37
CA PHE A 16 -8.90 -8.01 10.35
C PHE A 16 -8.62 -8.50 11.76
N LEU A 17 -8.24 -7.59 12.64
CA LEU A 17 -8.20 -7.78 14.08
C LEU A 17 -9.14 -6.75 14.72
N VAL A 18 -10.25 -7.22 15.27
CA VAL A 18 -11.25 -6.36 15.95
C VAL A 18 -11.07 -6.51 17.44
N THR A 19 -10.92 -5.40 18.16
CA THR A 19 -10.76 -5.40 19.62
C THR A 19 -11.77 -4.48 20.27
N ASP A 20 -12.25 -4.84 21.45
CA ASP A 20 -13.11 -3.98 22.26
C ASP A 20 -12.34 -3.30 23.41
N SER A 21 -13.05 -2.50 24.19
CA SER A 21 -12.51 -1.84 25.39
C SER A 21 -12.32 -2.78 26.59
N ALA A 22 -12.91 -3.98 26.56
CA ALA A 22 -12.75 -5.00 27.60
C ALA A 22 -11.52 -5.90 27.36
N GLY A 23 -10.88 -5.78 26.19
CA GLY A 23 -9.70 -6.56 25.81
C GLY A 23 -10.03 -7.84 25.03
N ASN A 24 -11.29 -8.03 24.63
CA ASN A 24 -11.64 -9.12 23.73
C ASN A 24 -11.11 -8.83 22.32
N ALA A 25 -10.75 -9.89 21.60
CA ALA A 25 -10.23 -9.79 20.24
C ALA A 25 -10.86 -10.86 19.35
N GLU A 26 -11.18 -10.47 18.12
CA GLU A 26 -11.73 -11.35 17.08
C GLU A 26 -10.92 -11.17 15.78
N ILE A 27 -10.72 -12.26 15.05
CA ILE A 27 -10.03 -12.25 13.77
C ILE A 27 -11.05 -12.55 12.68
N VAL A 28 -11.12 -11.67 11.68
CA VAL A 28 -11.93 -11.88 10.48
C VAL A 28 -11.02 -11.97 9.27
N LYS A 29 -11.28 -12.95 8.40
CA LYS A 29 -10.52 -13.18 7.19
C LYS A 29 -11.45 -13.14 6.00
N ALA A 30 -11.20 -12.21 5.08
CA ALA A 30 -11.94 -12.11 3.82
C ALA A 30 -11.00 -12.35 2.64
N SER A 31 -11.49 -12.89 1.53
CA SER A 31 -10.73 -12.92 0.29
C SER A 31 -10.50 -11.50 -0.23
N THR A 32 -9.25 -11.17 -0.57
CA THR A 32 -8.96 -9.92 -1.26
C THR A 32 -9.61 -9.94 -2.64
N THR A 33 -10.06 -8.78 -3.10
CA THR A 33 -10.48 -8.56 -4.49
C THR A 33 -9.38 -7.75 -5.19
N PRO A 34 -8.42 -8.37 -5.91
CA PRO A 34 -7.19 -7.67 -6.33
C PRO A 34 -7.43 -6.47 -7.23
N HIS A 35 -8.45 -6.53 -8.09
CA HIS A 35 -8.82 -5.42 -8.98
C HIS A 35 -9.54 -4.27 -8.27
N ASP A 36 -10.10 -4.53 -7.08
CA ASP A 36 -10.75 -3.52 -6.24
C ASP A 36 -10.69 -3.95 -4.76
N PRO A 37 -9.57 -3.67 -4.10
CA PRO A 37 -9.33 -4.10 -2.71
C PRO A 37 -10.37 -3.58 -1.73
N SER A 38 -11.04 -2.47 -2.05
CA SER A 38 -12.11 -1.91 -1.21
C SER A 38 -13.26 -2.91 -1.00
N ARG A 39 -13.57 -3.74 -2.01
CA ARG A 39 -14.61 -4.76 -1.90
C ARG A 39 -14.24 -5.88 -0.94
N GLY A 40 -12.97 -6.29 -0.93
CA GLY A 40 -12.45 -7.26 0.04
C GLY A 40 -12.53 -6.69 1.46
N PHE A 41 -12.20 -5.42 1.62
CA PHE A 41 -12.31 -4.70 2.88
C PHE A 41 -13.77 -4.65 3.39
N PHE A 42 -14.71 -4.20 2.57
CA PHE A 42 -16.13 -4.12 2.98
C PHE A 42 -16.73 -5.50 3.28
N LYS A 43 -16.33 -6.55 2.56
CA LYS A 43 -16.78 -7.92 2.83
C LYS A 43 -16.30 -8.44 4.19
N GLY A 44 -15.11 -8.03 4.63
CA GLY A 44 -14.63 -8.30 5.98
C GLY A 44 -15.47 -7.59 7.04
N LEU A 45 -15.79 -6.31 6.84
CA LEU A 45 -16.68 -5.56 7.74
C LEU A 45 -18.11 -6.14 7.78
N GLU A 46 -18.64 -6.60 6.64
CA GLU A 46 -19.93 -7.29 6.57
C GLU A 46 -19.94 -8.58 7.36
N THR A 47 -18.85 -9.35 7.28
CA THR A 47 -18.71 -10.61 8.02
C THR A 47 -18.69 -10.36 9.53
N GLU A 48 -17.95 -9.35 9.97
CA GLU A 48 -17.91 -8.90 11.37
C GLU A 48 -19.26 -8.35 11.85
N ALA A 49 -19.92 -7.53 11.05
CA ALA A 49 -21.23 -6.99 11.40
C ALA A 49 -22.24 -8.12 11.56
N HIS A 50 -22.24 -9.08 10.63
CA HIS A 50 -23.11 -10.25 10.67
C HIS A 50 -22.82 -11.16 11.87
N SER A 51 -21.57 -11.38 12.27
CA SER A 51 -21.23 -12.18 13.46
C SER A 51 -21.80 -11.59 14.75
N ARG A 52 -21.98 -10.25 14.78
CA ARG A 52 -22.58 -9.50 15.90
C ARG A 52 -24.09 -9.27 15.75
N GLY A 53 -24.70 -9.70 14.64
CA GLY A 53 -26.11 -9.42 14.35
C GLY A 53 -26.41 -7.93 14.07
N LEU A 54 -25.41 -7.19 13.57
CA LEU A 54 -25.48 -5.76 13.27
C LEU A 54 -25.48 -5.50 11.77
N SER A 55 -25.98 -4.35 11.36
CA SER A 55 -25.64 -3.75 10.07
C SER A 55 -24.21 -3.16 10.09
N ILE A 56 -23.63 -2.92 8.92
CA ILE A 56 -22.32 -2.24 8.82
C ILE A 56 -22.36 -0.86 9.49
N ALA A 57 -23.47 -0.12 9.32
CA ALA A 57 -23.60 1.22 9.90
C ALA A 57 -23.57 1.17 11.44
N GLU A 58 -24.28 0.23 12.06
CA GLU A 58 -24.29 0.04 13.51
C GLU A 58 -22.96 -0.48 14.04
N LEU A 59 -22.24 -1.29 13.26
CA LEU A 59 -20.87 -1.69 13.58
C LEU A 59 -19.95 -0.46 13.59
N LEU A 60 -19.97 0.32 12.50
CA LEU A 60 -19.09 1.48 12.33
C LEU A 60 -19.37 2.60 13.34
N ASP A 61 -20.61 2.77 13.79
CA ASP A 61 -20.97 3.70 14.87
C ASP A 61 -20.27 3.36 16.21
N GLN A 62 -19.94 2.09 16.41
CA GLN A 62 -19.21 1.60 17.58
C GLN A 62 -17.69 1.63 17.39
N VAL A 63 -17.20 1.84 16.17
CA VAL A 63 -15.77 1.84 15.85
C VAL A 63 -15.17 3.22 16.08
N THR A 64 -14.22 3.32 17.00
CA THR A 64 -13.51 4.58 17.27
C THR A 64 -12.26 4.74 16.42
N THR A 65 -11.70 3.65 15.90
CA THR A 65 -10.45 3.69 15.11
C THR A 65 -10.36 2.51 14.15
N ILE A 66 -9.94 2.80 12.92
CA ILE A 66 -9.48 1.81 11.95
C ILE A 66 -8.02 2.10 11.60
N VAL A 67 -7.15 1.13 11.81
CA VAL A 67 -5.74 1.16 11.37
C VAL A 67 -5.63 0.28 10.13
N HIS A 68 -5.42 0.90 8.97
CA HIS A 68 -5.42 0.21 7.68
C HIS A 68 -4.01 0.06 7.13
N GLY A 69 -3.47 -1.17 7.22
CA GLY A 69 -2.25 -1.61 6.56
C GLY A 69 -2.55 -2.27 5.21
N THR A 70 -1.61 -2.18 4.28
CA THR A 70 -1.70 -2.92 3.02
C THR A 70 -0.32 -3.21 2.45
N THR A 71 -0.20 -4.35 1.76
CA THR A 71 0.98 -4.73 0.99
C THR A 71 0.89 -4.36 -0.48
N ILE A 72 -0.23 -3.79 -0.95
CA ILE A 72 -0.47 -3.44 -2.36
C ILE A 72 0.60 -2.50 -2.89
N THR A 73 0.93 -1.44 -2.13
CA THR A 73 1.94 -0.45 -2.55
C THR A 73 3.32 -1.07 -2.69
N THR A 74 3.73 -1.90 -1.72
CA THR A 74 5.03 -2.59 -1.76
C THR A 74 5.09 -3.56 -2.93
N ASN A 75 4.02 -4.33 -3.17
CA ASN A 75 3.94 -5.26 -4.29
C ASN A 75 3.99 -4.53 -5.64
N ALA A 76 3.30 -3.40 -5.79
CA ALA A 76 3.37 -2.58 -6.99
C ALA A 76 4.79 -2.11 -7.32
N ILE A 77 5.59 -1.77 -6.31
CA ILE A 77 7.01 -1.41 -6.49
C ILE A 77 7.83 -2.64 -6.92
N LEU A 78 7.61 -3.79 -6.28
CA LEU A 78 8.36 -5.03 -6.56
C LEU A 78 8.06 -5.59 -7.95
N THR A 79 6.81 -5.52 -8.41
CA THR A 79 6.38 -6.04 -9.72
C THR A 79 6.48 -5.01 -10.84
N GLY A 80 6.73 -3.73 -10.51
CA GLY A 80 6.74 -2.64 -11.48
C GLY A 80 5.35 -2.26 -11.99
N ASP A 81 4.28 -2.68 -11.29
CA ASP A 81 2.88 -2.38 -11.62
C ASP A 81 2.45 -1.00 -11.07
N GLY A 82 3.20 0.03 -11.49
CA GLY A 82 2.94 1.42 -11.14
C GLY A 82 2.28 2.19 -12.28
N ALA A 83 1.79 3.38 -11.97
CA ALA A 83 1.28 4.29 -12.99
C ALA A 83 2.37 4.72 -13.99
N ARG A 84 1.98 4.99 -15.23
CA ARG A 84 2.87 5.59 -16.23
C ARG A 84 3.35 6.95 -15.74
N THR A 85 4.62 7.03 -15.36
CA THR A 85 5.21 8.20 -14.71
C THR A 85 6.27 8.86 -15.60
N GLY A 86 6.33 10.19 -15.56
CA GLY A 86 7.42 11.01 -16.12
C GLY A 86 8.14 11.78 -15.03
N PHE A 87 9.39 12.18 -15.28
CA PHE A 87 10.21 12.93 -14.32
C PHE A 87 10.67 14.23 -14.96
N ILE A 88 10.45 15.35 -14.29
CA ILE A 88 10.96 16.66 -14.71
C ILE A 88 12.09 17.03 -13.75
N THR A 89 13.23 17.42 -14.30
CA THR A 89 14.42 17.78 -13.52
C THR A 89 15.16 18.93 -14.18
N THR A 90 16.11 19.53 -13.46
CA THR A 90 16.94 20.62 -13.98
C THR A 90 18.06 20.10 -14.89
N LYS A 91 18.59 20.98 -15.73
CA LYS A 91 19.73 20.68 -16.58
C LYS A 91 20.92 20.16 -15.78
N GLY A 92 21.55 19.12 -16.30
CA GLY A 92 22.63 18.39 -15.62
C GLY A 92 22.15 17.20 -14.77
N PHE A 93 20.85 17.09 -14.45
CA PHE A 93 20.33 16.08 -13.51
C PHE A 93 19.46 14.99 -14.13
N ARG A 94 19.42 14.90 -15.47
CA ARG A 94 18.57 13.94 -16.21
C ARG A 94 18.71 12.49 -15.75
N ASP A 95 19.89 12.08 -15.29
CA ASP A 95 20.20 10.70 -14.90
C ASP A 95 20.21 10.45 -13.39
N ILE A 96 19.84 11.43 -12.56
CA ILE A 96 20.07 11.35 -11.11
C ILE A 96 19.41 10.14 -10.43
N LEU A 97 18.20 9.77 -10.86
CA LEU A 97 17.49 8.60 -10.31
C LEU A 97 18.20 7.29 -10.65
N ASN A 98 18.79 7.19 -11.84
CA ASN A 98 19.51 5.99 -12.29
C ASN A 98 20.90 5.90 -11.67
N MET A 99 21.53 7.03 -11.36
CA MET A 99 22.82 7.09 -10.67
C MET A 99 22.73 6.64 -9.21
N ARG A 100 21.55 6.68 -8.58
CA ARG A 100 21.29 6.18 -7.22
C ARG A 100 22.27 6.70 -6.16
N ARG A 101 22.74 7.94 -6.32
CA ARG A 101 23.75 8.56 -5.46
C ARG A 101 25.07 7.76 -5.35
N GLY A 102 25.33 6.84 -6.28
CA GLY A 102 26.49 5.93 -6.24
C GLY A 102 26.41 4.83 -5.16
N VAL A 103 25.30 4.72 -4.43
CA VAL A 103 25.15 3.74 -3.34
C VAL A 103 24.90 2.35 -3.93
N LYS A 104 25.69 1.37 -3.48
CA LYS A 104 25.50 -0.05 -3.74
C LYS A 104 25.26 -0.79 -2.43
N GLU A 105 24.21 -1.60 -2.38
CA GLU A 105 23.93 -2.49 -1.24
C GLU A 105 25.10 -3.43 -0.96
N ARG A 106 25.72 -3.99 -2.02
CA ARG A 106 26.91 -4.86 -1.93
C ARG A 106 28.06 -4.21 -2.68
N GLN A 107 28.78 -3.31 -2.01
CA GLN A 107 29.75 -2.39 -2.65
C GLN A 107 30.86 -3.09 -3.44
N PHE A 108 31.30 -4.27 -2.99
CA PHE A 108 32.39 -5.02 -3.61
C PHE A 108 31.92 -6.05 -4.65
N GLU A 109 30.61 -6.25 -4.81
CA GLU A 109 30.06 -7.23 -5.73
C GLU A 109 29.68 -6.60 -7.08
N LYS A 110 29.87 -7.36 -8.16
CA LYS A 110 29.42 -6.99 -9.50
C LYS A 110 28.06 -7.63 -9.76
N TYR A 111 27.01 -6.81 -9.81
CA TYR A 111 25.67 -7.21 -10.20
C TYR A 111 25.03 -6.12 -11.07
N PRO A 112 24.10 -6.48 -11.98
CA PRO A 112 23.43 -5.50 -12.82
C PRO A 112 22.62 -4.53 -11.96
N ALA A 113 22.58 -3.27 -12.40
CA ALA A 113 21.68 -2.29 -11.79
C ALA A 113 20.22 -2.73 -12.04
N PRO A 114 19.30 -2.59 -11.06
CA PRO A 114 17.88 -2.76 -11.34
C PRO A 114 17.40 -1.89 -12.51
N PRO A 115 16.30 -2.28 -13.19
CA PRO A 115 15.68 -1.46 -14.21
C PRO A 115 15.39 -0.03 -13.71
N ALA A 116 15.41 0.93 -14.63
CA ALA A 116 15.02 2.30 -14.33
C ALA A 116 13.53 2.36 -13.99
N LEU A 117 13.16 2.98 -12.85
CA LEU A 117 11.76 3.18 -12.49
C LEU A 117 11.03 4.05 -13.51
N ILE A 118 11.74 5.05 -14.07
CA ILE A 118 11.25 5.93 -15.12
C ILE A 118 12.18 5.79 -16.32
N PRO A 119 11.69 5.34 -17.49
CA PRO A 119 12.53 5.21 -18.66
C PRO A 119 13.00 6.59 -19.14
N ARG A 120 14.25 6.67 -19.62
CA ARG A 120 14.93 7.92 -19.96
C ARG A 120 14.17 8.83 -20.92
N HIS A 121 13.37 8.27 -21.84
CA HIS A 121 12.56 9.05 -22.78
C HIS A 121 11.39 9.80 -22.12
N ARG A 122 11.02 9.44 -20.88
CA ARG A 122 10.02 10.13 -20.05
C ARG A 122 10.64 11.09 -19.03
N ILE A 123 11.95 11.31 -19.12
CA ILE A 123 12.65 12.29 -18.29
C ILE A 123 12.87 13.55 -19.11
N GLN A 124 12.20 14.62 -18.70
CA GLN A 124 12.30 15.95 -19.30
C GLN A 124 13.17 16.86 -18.46
N VAL A 125 13.91 17.72 -19.14
CA VAL A 125 14.86 18.64 -18.53
C VAL A 125 14.36 20.06 -18.74
N VAL A 126 14.37 20.85 -17.67
CA VAL A 126 14.12 22.30 -17.71
C VAL A 126 15.40 23.07 -17.38
N GLU A 127 15.55 24.25 -17.98
CA GLU A 127 16.55 25.22 -17.52
C GLU A 127 16.02 25.83 -16.21
N ASP A 128 16.90 25.96 -15.23
CA ASP A 128 16.59 26.76 -14.05
C ASP A 128 16.63 28.24 -14.46
N LYS A 129 15.69 29.03 -13.96
CA LYS A 129 15.73 30.49 -14.18
C LYS A 129 16.51 31.09 -13.02
N ASP A 130 17.71 31.59 -13.31
CA ASP A 130 18.37 32.59 -12.47
C ASP A 130 17.47 33.85 -12.29
#